data_AF-A0A961F905-F1
#
_entry.id   AF-A0A961F905-F1
#
_cell.length_a   1.000
_cell.length_b   1.000
_cell.length_c   1.000
_cell.angle_alpha   90.00
_cell.angle_beta   90.00
_cell.angle_gamma   90.00
#
_symmetry.space_group_name_H-M   'P 1'
#
loop_
_entity.id
_entity.type
_entity.pdbx_description
1 polymer ?
#
loop_
_entity_poly.entity_id
_entity_poly.type
_entity_poly.pdbx_seq_one_letter_code
_entity_poly.pdbx_strand_id
1 'polypeptide(L)'
;MLNVQRTRHSQEQEEVQLPRIVMMTYLAVGWTVPVLYFLLKRHAAGGLTALAFISSAAAIAGLCSGRQWCRFAIGIVWLAVAIQGVFFVLHILPTLPTTETSLVPPGFSKFWLGLTNLGGFVGGLMVFFHPKIRLAARHGFRLW
;
A
#
# COMPACT_ATOMS: atom_id res chain seq x y z
N MET A 1 -18.35 31.32 21.72
CA MET A 1 -17.49 30.14 22.00
C MET A 1 -17.85 28.90 21.15
N LEU A 2 -19.12 28.67 20.76
CA LEU A 2 -19.49 27.53 19.90
C LEU A 2 -18.82 27.49 18.51
N ASN A 3 -18.59 28.64 17.86
CA ASN A 3 -17.95 28.66 16.53
C ASN A 3 -16.50 28.17 16.54
N VAL A 4 -15.76 28.38 17.64
CA VAL A 4 -14.35 27.95 17.77
C VAL A 4 -14.24 26.44 17.96
N GLN A 5 -15.23 25.81 18.61
CA GLN A 5 -15.28 24.36 18.73
C GLN A 5 -15.68 23.70 17.40
N ARG A 6 -16.60 24.32 16.64
CA ARG A 6 -17.01 23.82 15.32
C ARG A 6 -15.85 23.85 14.31
N THR A 7 -15.06 24.92 14.27
CA THR A 7 -13.88 25.00 13.40
C THR A 7 -12.80 23.99 13.80
N ARG A 8 -12.55 23.79 15.09
CA ARG A 8 -11.58 22.80 15.57
C ARG A 8 -11.96 21.37 15.20
N HIS A 9 -13.24 21.04 15.31
CA HIS A 9 -13.74 19.71 14.95
C HIS A 9 -13.69 19.43 13.44
N SER A 10 -13.96 20.46 12.62
CA SER A 10 -13.80 20.42 11.16
C SER A 10 -12.34 20.20 10.75
N GLN A 11 -11.41 20.88 11.43
CA GLN A 11 -9.99 20.81 11.11
C GLN A 11 -9.40 19.42 11.47
N GLU A 12 -9.79 18.86 12.61
CA GLU A 12 -9.40 17.49 12.99
C GLU A 12 -9.94 16.43 12.01
N GLN A 13 -11.16 16.59 11.50
CA GLN A 13 -11.70 15.68 10.48
C GLN A 13 -10.91 15.74 9.17
N GLU A 14 -10.53 16.94 8.72
CA GLU A 14 -9.75 17.13 7.50
C GLU A 14 -8.33 16.55 7.59
N GLU A 15 -7.73 16.57 8.80
CA GLU A 15 -6.41 15.98 9.05
C GLU A 15 -6.42 14.44 8.97
N VAL A 16 -7.55 13.80 9.30
CA VAL A 16 -7.71 12.35 9.33
C VAL A 16 -8.20 11.78 7.97
N GLN A 17 -8.83 12.60 7.13
CA GLN A 17 -9.35 12.17 5.83
C GLN A 17 -8.26 11.64 4.89
N LEU A 18 -7.12 12.33 4.78
CA LEU A 18 -6.04 11.91 3.89
C LEU A 18 -5.44 10.54 4.29
N PRO A 19 -5.03 10.31 5.55
CA PRO A 19 -4.60 8.99 6.00
C PRO A 19 -5.65 7.91 5.73
N ARG A 20 -6.92 8.21 6.00
CA ARG A 20 -8.03 7.27 5.79
C ARG A 20 -8.17 6.87 4.32
N ILE A 21 -8.17 7.85 3.41
CA ILE A 21 -8.25 7.61 1.96
C ILE A 21 -7.07 6.74 1.52
N VAL A 22 -5.84 7.12 1.88
CA VAL A 22 -4.64 6.36 1.48
C VAL A 22 -4.71 4.90 1.95
N MET A 23 -5.11 4.66 3.19
CA MET A 23 -5.21 3.31 3.74
C MET A 23 -6.36 2.51 3.11
N MET A 24 -7.53 3.13 2.88
CA MET A 24 -8.64 2.47 2.18
C MET A 24 -8.30 2.15 0.73
N THR A 25 -7.65 3.07 0.01
CA THR A 25 -7.20 2.85 -1.37
C THR A 25 -6.23 1.67 -1.43
N TYR A 26 -5.28 1.59 -0.48
CA TYR A 26 -4.38 0.44 -0.40
C TYR A 26 -5.14 -0.87 -0.13
N LEU A 27 -6.09 -0.90 0.80
CA LEU A 27 -6.87 -2.11 1.08
C LEU A 27 -7.73 -2.54 -0.12
N ALA A 28 -8.28 -1.58 -0.87
CA ALA A 28 -9.13 -1.83 -2.03
C ALA A 28 -8.34 -2.34 -3.26
N VAL A 29 -7.11 -1.86 -3.46
CA VAL A 29 -6.32 -2.17 -4.67
C VAL A 29 -5.18 -3.15 -4.40
N GLY A 30 -4.67 -3.23 -3.16
CA GLY A 30 -3.45 -3.95 -2.80
C GLY A 30 -3.50 -5.47 -3.02
N TRP A 31 -4.69 -6.07 -3.01
CA TRP A 31 -4.88 -7.50 -3.29
C TRP A 31 -4.67 -7.86 -4.76
N THR A 32 -4.73 -6.89 -5.67
CA THR A 32 -4.58 -7.12 -7.12
C THR A 32 -3.17 -7.62 -7.49
N VAL A 33 -2.15 -7.20 -6.75
CA VAL A 33 -0.75 -7.60 -6.99
C VAL A 33 -0.52 -9.10 -6.73
N PRO A 34 -0.88 -9.66 -5.56
CA PRO A 34 -0.79 -11.10 -5.33
C PRO A 34 -1.57 -11.91 -6.36
N VAL A 35 -2.78 -11.46 -6.72
CA VAL A 35 -3.60 -12.12 -7.76
C VAL A 35 -2.89 -12.11 -9.11
N LEU A 36 -2.30 -10.97 -9.49
CA LEU A 36 -1.54 -10.87 -10.73
C LEU A 36 -0.36 -11.85 -10.75
N TYR A 37 0.43 -11.94 -9.65
CA TYR A 37 1.53 -12.90 -9.56
C TYR A 37 1.06 -14.36 -9.63
N PHE A 38 -0.11 -14.66 -9.07
CA PHE A 38 -0.72 -15.99 -9.16
C PHE A 38 -1.12 -16.32 -10.60
N LEU A 39 -1.73 -15.38 -11.33
CA LEU A 39 -2.07 -15.53 -12.76
C LEU A 39 -0.84 -15.68 -13.65
N LEU A 40 0.29 -15.07 -13.26
CA LEU A 40 1.58 -15.22 -13.92
C LEU A 40 2.30 -16.54 -13.54
N LYS A 41 1.66 -17.45 -12.80
CA LYS A 41 2.23 -18.71 -12.27
C LYS A 41 3.50 -18.52 -11.42
N ARG A 42 3.67 -17.33 -10.83
CA ARG A 42 4.80 -17.01 -9.95
C ARG A 42 4.39 -17.12 -8.49
N HIS A 43 4.08 -18.34 -8.06
CA HIS A 43 3.53 -18.61 -6.73
C HIS A 43 4.42 -18.12 -5.59
N ALA A 44 5.75 -18.18 -5.71
CA ALA A 44 6.66 -17.64 -4.69
C ALA A 44 6.53 -16.11 -4.52
N ALA A 45 6.50 -15.36 -5.63
CA ALA A 45 6.31 -13.90 -5.60
C ALA A 45 4.89 -13.52 -5.17
N GLY A 46 3.89 -14.30 -5.59
CA GLY A 46 2.50 -14.15 -5.15
C GLY A 46 2.34 -14.38 -3.65
N GLY A 47 2.99 -15.40 -3.09
CA GLY A 47 2.99 -15.68 -1.65
C GLY A 47 3.63 -14.55 -0.84
N LEU A 48 4.80 -14.06 -1.27
CA LEU A 48 5.48 -12.93 -0.62
C LEU A 48 4.63 -11.66 -0.63
N THR A 49 4.01 -11.33 -1.76
CA THR A 49 3.16 -10.14 -1.88
C THR A 49 1.83 -10.29 -1.14
N ALA A 50 1.28 -11.51 -1.05
CA ALA A 50 0.12 -11.79 -0.20
C ALA A 50 0.45 -11.60 1.29
N LEU A 51 1.60 -12.10 1.75
CA LEU A 51 2.07 -11.87 3.13
C LEU A 51 2.32 -10.39 3.41
N ALA A 52 2.89 -9.66 2.45
CA ALA A 52 3.08 -8.22 2.56
C ALA A 52 1.75 -7.47 2.65
N PHE A 53 0.72 -7.90 1.91
CA PHE A 53 -0.62 -7.33 1.98
C PHE A 53 -1.28 -7.59 3.34
N ILE A 54 -1.25 -8.84 3.82
CA ILE A 54 -1.83 -9.22 5.11
C ILE A 54 -1.13 -8.50 6.27
N SER A 55 0.21 -8.45 6.26
CA SER A 55 0.98 -7.72 7.27
C SER A 55 0.70 -6.22 7.23
N SER A 56 0.55 -5.63 6.04
CA SER A 56 0.13 -4.24 5.89
C SER A 56 -1.26 -4.01 6.46
N ALA A 57 -2.24 -4.88 6.18
CA ALA A 57 -3.59 -4.76 6.73
C ALA A 57 -3.60 -4.85 8.27
N ALA A 58 -2.84 -5.78 8.86
CA ALA A 58 -2.68 -5.87 10.31
C ALA A 58 -2.02 -4.62 10.90
N ALA A 59 -1.00 -4.08 10.23
CA ALA A 59 -0.35 -2.86 10.67
C ALA A 59 -1.27 -1.63 10.53
N ILE A 60 -2.11 -1.57 9.49
CA ILE A 60 -3.14 -0.53 9.35
C ILE A 60 -4.13 -0.58 10.51
N ALA A 61 -4.60 -1.78 10.90
CA ALA A 61 -5.46 -1.94 12.06
C ALA A 61 -4.76 -1.46 13.36
N GLY A 62 -3.46 -1.79 13.53
CA GLY A 62 -2.66 -1.28 14.64
C GLY A 62 -2.48 0.25 14.63
N LEU A 63 -2.33 0.83 13.44
CA LEU A 63 -2.24 2.29 13.24
C LEU A 63 -3.54 2.99 13.66
N CYS A 64 -4.69 2.41 13.31
CA CYS A 64 -6.01 2.90 13.70
C CYS A 64 -6.16 2.94 15.23
N SER A 65 -5.55 2.00 15.94
CA SER A 65 -5.49 1.95 17.41
C SER A 65 -4.45 2.90 18.03
N GLY A 66 -3.83 3.80 17.25
CA GLY A 66 -2.87 4.80 17.76
C GLY A 66 -1.44 4.28 17.98
N ARG A 67 -1.10 3.08 17.47
CA ARG A 67 0.27 2.55 17.60
C ARG A 67 1.19 3.15 16.54
N GLN A 68 1.98 4.14 16.94
CA GLN A 68 2.90 4.86 16.02
C GLN A 68 3.93 3.95 15.33
N TRP A 69 4.32 2.82 15.96
CA TRP A 69 5.26 1.85 15.38
C TRP A 69 4.71 1.16 14.13
N CYS A 70 3.39 0.97 14.07
CA CYS A 70 2.74 0.37 12.90
C CYS A 70 2.90 1.24 11.64
N ARG A 71 3.06 2.56 11.80
CA ARG A 71 3.37 3.48 10.70
C ARG A 71 4.68 3.10 10.01
N PHE A 72 5.73 2.85 10.78
CA PHE A 72 7.03 2.47 10.25
C PHE A 72 6.97 1.08 9.61
N ALA A 73 6.25 0.14 10.23
CA ALA A 73 6.04 -1.19 9.65
C ALA A 73 5.36 -1.11 8.27
N ILE A 74 4.28 -0.33 8.13
CA ILE A 74 3.61 -0.11 6.84
C ILE A 74 4.57 0.47 5.82
N GLY A 75 5.27 1.56 6.17
CA GLY A 75 6.20 2.23 5.26
C GLY A 75 7.32 1.31 4.77
N ILE A 76 7.91 0.51 5.68
CA ILE A 76 8.96 -0.47 5.34
C ILE A 76 8.42 -1.52 4.40
N VAL A 77 7.26 -2.11 4.71
CA VAL A 77 6.65 -3.17 3.89
C VAL A 77 6.33 -2.65 2.49
N TRP A 78 5.76 -1.46 2.36
CA TRP A 78 5.40 -0.88 1.06
C TRP A 78 6.62 -0.56 0.21
N LEU A 79 7.69 -0.03 0.81
CA LEU A 79 8.96 0.17 0.10
C LEU A 79 9.60 -1.16 -0.31
N ALA A 80 9.59 -2.16 0.56
CA ALA A 80 10.14 -3.48 0.24
C ALA A 80 9.41 -4.14 -0.94
N VAL A 81 8.08 -4.06 -0.97
CA VAL A 81 7.27 -4.55 -2.10
C VAL A 81 7.57 -3.77 -3.37
N ALA A 82 7.70 -2.44 -3.30
CA ALA A 82 8.06 -1.62 -4.46
C ALA A 82 9.43 -2.00 -5.03
N ILE A 83 10.45 -2.18 -4.18
CA ILE A 83 11.79 -2.63 -4.59
C ILE A 83 11.74 -4.03 -5.20
N GLN A 84 11.03 -4.96 -4.57
CA GLN A 84 10.85 -6.32 -5.08
C GLN A 84 10.19 -6.30 -6.46
N GLY A 85 9.17 -5.47 -6.65
CA GLY A 85 8.50 -5.34 -7.93
C GLY A 85 9.39 -4.73 -9.02
N VAL A 86 10.23 -3.75 -8.68
CA VAL A 86 11.24 -3.21 -9.62
C VAL A 86 12.22 -4.30 -10.04
N PHE A 87 12.73 -5.06 -9.07
CA PHE A 87 13.62 -6.20 -9.35
C PHE A 87 12.94 -7.24 -10.27
N PHE A 88 11.67 -7.55 -9.99
CA PHE A 88 10.89 -8.47 -10.81
C PHE A 88 10.72 -7.98 -12.24
N VAL A 89 10.38 -6.70 -12.44
CA VAL A 89 10.18 -6.10 -13.77
C VAL A 89 11.50 -6.06 -14.56
N LEU A 90 12.63 -5.74 -13.91
CA LEU A 90 13.92 -5.58 -14.58
C LEU A 90 14.64 -6.91 -14.87
N HIS A 91 14.53 -7.91 -13.98
CA HIS A 91 15.34 -9.13 -14.08
C HIS A 91 14.54 -10.39 -14.38
N ILE A 92 13.33 -10.51 -13.83
CA ILE A 92 12.54 -11.75 -13.93
C ILE A 92 11.61 -11.70 -15.13
N LEU A 93 10.96 -10.56 -15.36
CA LEU A 93 9.97 -10.41 -16.42
C LEU A 93 10.54 -10.58 -17.85
N PRO A 94 11.75 -10.09 -18.19
CA PRO A 94 12.34 -10.26 -19.53
C PRO A 94 12.78 -11.70 -19.83
N THR A 95 12.99 -12.52 -18.80
CA THR A 95 13.43 -13.92 -18.94
C THR A 95 12.26 -14.90 -19.08
N LEU A 96 11.00 -14.42 -19.02
CA LEU A 96 9.85 -15.28 -19.28
C LEU A 96 9.74 -15.61 -20.78
N PRO A 97 9.66 -16.90 -21.14
CA PRO A 97 9.39 -17.30 -22.51
C PRO A 97 8.00 -16.78 -22.93
N THR A 98 7.94 -16.06 -24.05
CA THR A 98 6.70 -15.51 -24.63
C THR A 98 5.72 -16.59 -25.07
N THR A 99 6.15 -17.84 -25.13
CA THR A 99 5.40 -19.03 -25.53
C THR A 99 4.62 -19.70 -24.41
N GLU A 100 4.90 -19.40 -23.13
CA GLU A 100 4.09 -19.94 -22.05
C GLU A 100 2.75 -19.20 -22.00
N THR A 101 1.66 -19.98 -22.08
CA THR A 101 0.27 -19.55 -21.99
C THR A 101 0.01 -18.83 -20.66
N SER A 102 0.37 -17.56 -20.58
CA SER A 102 -0.01 -16.68 -19.49
C SER A 102 -1.44 -16.21 -19.72
N LEU A 103 -2.26 -16.26 -18.67
CA LEU A 103 -3.64 -15.77 -18.71
C LEU A 103 -3.72 -14.24 -18.89
N VAL A 104 -2.58 -13.55 -18.76
CA VAL A 104 -2.47 -12.10 -18.76
C VAL A 104 -1.58 -11.64 -19.92
N PRO A 105 -2.03 -10.65 -20.73
CA PRO A 105 -1.19 -10.08 -21.78
C PRO A 105 0.12 -9.53 -21.21
N PRO A 106 1.29 -9.79 -21.85
CA PRO A 106 2.59 -9.42 -21.32
C PRO A 106 2.79 -7.90 -21.18
N GLY A 107 2.06 -7.07 -21.95
CA GLY A 107 2.05 -5.62 -21.79
C GLY A 107 1.27 -5.15 -20.55
N PHE A 108 0.17 -5.84 -20.22
CA PHE A 108 -0.67 -5.48 -19.08
C PHE A 108 0.04 -5.73 -17.75
N SER A 109 0.74 -6.86 -17.61
CA SER A 109 1.49 -7.19 -16.39
C SER A 109 2.61 -6.19 -16.10
N LYS A 110 3.36 -5.75 -17.14
CA LYS A 110 4.39 -4.70 -17.04
C LYS A 110 3.80 -3.39 -16.51
N PHE A 111 2.73 -2.93 -17.16
CA PHE A 111 2.07 -1.69 -16.81
C PHE A 111 1.51 -1.74 -15.39
N TRP A 112 0.79 -2.81 -15.03
CA TRP A 112 0.17 -2.93 -13.72
C TRP A 112 1.19 -3.05 -12.60
N LEU A 113 2.22 -3.89 -12.76
CA LEU A 113 3.30 -4.00 -11.78
C LEU A 113 4.01 -2.66 -11.60
N GLY A 114 4.33 -1.96 -12.71
CA GLY A 114 4.93 -0.63 -12.67
C GLY A 114 4.07 0.38 -11.89
N LEU A 115 2.76 0.42 -12.16
CA LEU A 115 1.82 1.29 -11.46
C LEU A 115 1.76 0.97 -9.95
N THR A 116 1.70 -0.31 -9.59
CA THR A 116 1.63 -0.74 -8.18
C THR A 116 2.94 -0.49 -7.43
N ASN A 117 4.10 -0.62 -8.09
CA ASN A 117 5.40 -0.30 -7.49
C ASN A 117 5.53 1.20 -7.23
N LEU A 118 5.14 2.02 -8.22
CA LEU A 118 5.12 3.48 -8.05
C LEU A 118 4.16 3.88 -6.94
N GLY A 119 2.96 3.31 -6.91
CA GLY A 119 1.98 3.55 -5.86
C GLY A 119 2.47 3.13 -4.47
N GLY A 120 3.08 1.95 -4.36
CA GLY A 120 3.69 1.46 -3.11
C GLY A 120 4.84 2.34 -2.64
N PHE A 121 5.69 2.81 -3.57
CA PHE A 121 6.79 3.72 -3.26
C PHE A 121 6.29 5.08 -2.77
N VAL A 122 5.39 5.72 -3.52
CA VAL A 122 4.79 7.01 -3.15
C VAL A 122 4.02 6.90 -1.84
N GLY A 123 3.23 5.83 -1.67
CA GLY A 123 2.51 5.55 -0.44
C GLY A 123 3.45 5.36 0.75
N GLY A 124 4.54 4.60 0.57
CA GLY A 124 5.55 4.39 1.61
C GLY A 124 6.19 5.71 2.04
N LEU A 125 6.60 6.55 1.08
CA LEU A 125 7.13 7.89 1.34
C LEU A 125 6.10 8.78 2.06
N MET A 126 4.84 8.77 1.63
CA MET A 126 3.78 9.51 2.32
C MET A 126 3.65 9.07 3.78
N VAL A 127 3.64 7.77 4.05
CA VAL A 127 3.52 7.24 5.42
C VAL A 127 4.69 7.69 6.31
N PHE A 128 5.90 7.80 5.76
CA PHE A 128 7.07 8.29 6.51
C PHE A 128 7.06 9.80 6.74
N PHE A 129 6.90 10.57 5.66
CA PHE A 129 7.20 11.99 5.65
C PHE A 129 5.98 12.89 5.84
N HIS A 130 4.76 12.39 5.58
CA HIS A 130 3.59 13.25 5.61
C HIS A 130 3.17 13.58 7.06
N PRO A 131 3.14 14.87 7.46
CA PRO A 131 2.88 15.26 8.84
C PRO A 131 1.48 14.87 9.30
N LYS A 132 0.46 14.96 8.42
CA LYS A 132 -0.92 14.54 8.74
C LYS A 132 -1.01 13.05 9.10
N ILE A 133 -0.27 12.17 8.41
CA ILE A 133 -0.27 10.73 8.71
C ILE A 133 0.42 10.48 10.05
N ARG A 134 1.51 11.19 10.34
CA ARG A 134 2.18 11.10 11.64
C ARG A 134 1.26 11.53 12.79
N LEU A 135 0.48 12.59 12.59
CA LEU A 135 -0.42 13.12 13.62
C LEU A 135 -1.62 12.19 13.83
N ALA A 136 -2.25 11.73 12.74
CA ALA A 136 -3.33 10.72 12.81
C ALA A 136 -2.87 9.41 13.47
N ALA A 137 -1.65 8.96 13.19
CA ALA A 137 -1.07 7.76 13.80
C ALA A 137 -0.85 7.88 15.32
N ARG A 138 -0.69 9.10 15.86
CA ARG A 138 -0.50 9.33 17.29
C ARG A 138 -1.82 9.33 18.05
N HIS A 139 -2.85 9.93 17.47
CA HIS A 139 -4.17 10.02 18.12
C HIS A 139 -5.03 8.79 17.86
N GLY A 140 -4.67 7.97 16.87
CA GLY A 140 -5.53 6.91 16.37
C GLY A 140 -6.68 7.50 15.56
N PHE A 141 -7.25 6.68 14.70
CA PHE A 141 -8.39 7.07 13.88
C PHE A 141 -9.18 5.85 13.43
N ARG A 142 -10.44 6.05 13.06
CA ARG A 142 -11.26 5.01 12.46
C ARG A 142 -11.22 5.12 10.94
N LEU A 143 -11.14 3.97 10.28
CA LEU A 143 -11.42 3.85 8.85
C LEU A 143 -12.92 3.96 8.55
N TRP A 144 -13.73 3.84 9.60
CA TRP A 144 -15.18 3.98 9.83
C TRP A 144 -15.80 5.34 10.09
#